data_AF-A0A7R9TQW8-F1
#
_entry.id   AF-A0A7R9TQW8-F1
#
_cell.length_a   1.000
_cell.length_b   1.000
_cell.length_c   1.000
_cell.angle_alpha   90.00
_cell.angle_beta   90.00
_cell.angle_gamma   90.00
#
_symmetry.space_group_name_H-M   'P 1'
#
loop_
_entity.id
_entity.type
_entity.pdbx_description
1 polymer ?
#
loop_
_entity_poly.entity_id
_entity_poly.type
_entity_poly.pdbx_seq_one_letter_code
_entity_poly.pdbx_strand_id
1 'polypeptide(L)'
;EFSPALRCYRYLPGTASPPHYDKHSTREIATETDGVAHLASAYTVVVYLNGDAHEGGATTFYRPIQDGDGDQKSTSRRGKTWAVGNGAKPLFERVARVRGGLGDVLFFPHRVARPGETRPFPYEPMLHEGSPVFGAAPKYILRTDLMFETRRRQETAAGDGGRRRRQETAAGDG
;
A
#
# COMPACT_ATOMS: atom_id res chain seq x y z
N GLU A 1 -8.09 12.18 1.78
CA GLU A 1 -7.90 12.75 3.15
C GLU A 1 -6.88 11.94 3.94
N PHE A 2 -6.33 12.46 5.05
CA PHE A 2 -5.54 11.62 5.96
C PHE A 2 -6.45 10.71 6.78
N SER A 3 -5.99 9.49 7.04
CA SER A 3 -6.62 8.61 8.00
C SER A 3 -6.58 9.26 9.41
N PRO A 4 -7.66 9.20 10.19
CA PRO A 4 -7.66 9.68 11.57
C PRO A 4 -6.82 8.79 12.50
N ALA A 5 -6.41 7.60 12.04
CA ALA A 5 -5.56 6.68 12.79
C ALA A 5 -4.09 7.15 12.81
N LEU A 6 -3.86 8.32 13.42
CA LEU A 6 -2.53 8.88 13.63
C LEU A 6 -1.77 8.08 14.68
N ARG A 7 -0.57 7.64 14.33
CA ARG A 7 0.33 6.90 15.22
C ARG A 7 1.58 7.72 15.49
N CYS A 8 1.92 7.90 16.76
CA CYS A 8 3.19 8.50 17.17
C CYS A 8 4.16 7.39 17.57
N TYR A 9 5.36 7.40 16.99
CA TYR A 9 6.41 6.44 17.31
C TYR A 9 7.61 7.14 17.93
N ARG A 10 8.16 6.52 18.97
CA ARG A 10 9.43 6.86 19.60
C ARG A 10 10.39 5.69 19.43
N TYR A 11 11.47 5.90 18.69
CA TYR A 11 12.55 4.94 18.54
C TYR A 11 13.70 5.34 19.46
N LEU A 12 13.97 4.51 20.47
CA LEU A 12 15.12 4.67 21.36
C LEU A 12 16.41 4.26 20.63
N PRO A 13 17.58 4.74 21.07
CA PRO A 13 18.86 4.22 20.59
C PRO A 13 18.91 2.68 20.66
N GLY A 14 19.43 2.07 19.60
CA GLY A 14 19.49 0.62 19.41
C GLY A 14 18.21 -0.01 18.85
N THR A 15 17.09 0.72 18.75
CA THR A 15 15.85 0.17 18.18
C THR A 15 15.70 0.49 16.69
N ALA A 16 14.94 -0.37 16.02
CA ALA A 16 14.65 -0.29 14.60
C ALA A 16 13.21 -0.76 14.34
N SER A 17 12.66 -0.42 13.18
CA SER A 17 11.48 -1.08 12.63
C SER A 17 11.95 -2.04 11.54
N PRO A 18 11.72 -3.36 11.69
CA PRO A 18 12.22 -4.34 10.73
C PRO A 18 11.56 -4.17 9.34
N PRO A 19 12.19 -4.66 8.26
CA PRO A 19 11.61 -4.60 6.92
C PRO A 19 10.19 -5.18 6.84
N HIS A 20 9.25 -4.41 6.29
CA HIS A 20 7.86 -4.82 6.12
C HIS A 20 7.15 -4.08 4.97
N TYR A 21 6.00 -4.63 4.57
CA TYR A 21 5.00 -3.94 3.78
C TYR A 21 3.89 -3.44 4.67
N ASP A 22 3.47 -2.22 4.43
CA ASP A 22 2.33 -1.63 5.11
C ASP A 22 1.01 -2.29 4.71
N LYS A 23 0.10 -2.40 5.67
CA LYS A 23 -1.23 -2.97 5.41
C LYS A 23 -2.11 -1.89 4.78
N HIS A 24 -2.84 -2.28 3.74
CA HIS A 24 -3.94 -1.47 3.26
C HIS A 24 -5.08 -1.47 4.28
N SER A 25 -5.80 -0.34 4.37
CA SER A 25 -6.99 -0.18 5.19
C SER A 25 -8.13 0.37 4.35
N THR A 26 -9.35 0.03 4.73
CA THR A 26 -10.58 0.54 4.10
C THR A 26 -11.53 1.03 5.17
N ARG A 27 -12.32 2.05 4.85
CA ARG A 27 -13.31 2.63 5.77
C ARG A 27 -14.56 3.04 5.01
N GLU A 28 -15.71 2.99 5.66
CA GLU A 28 -16.94 3.57 5.16
C GLU A 28 -17.21 4.90 5.87
N ILE A 29 -17.64 5.91 5.12
CA ILE A 29 -18.06 7.21 5.64
C ILE A 29 -19.45 7.55 5.07
N ALA A 30 -20.30 8.16 5.90
CA ALA A 30 -21.56 8.72 5.43
C ALA A 30 -21.29 9.98 4.61
N THR A 31 -22.03 10.19 3.51
CA THR A 31 -21.99 11.42 2.72
C THR A 31 -23.28 12.21 2.89
N GLU A 32 -23.22 13.53 2.65
CA GLU A 32 -24.35 14.45 2.84
C GLU A 32 -25.53 14.22 1.85
N THR A 33 -25.29 13.50 0.75
CA THR A 33 -26.22 13.34 -0.39
C THR A 33 -26.60 11.87 -0.67
N ASP A 34 -26.95 11.10 0.37
CA ASP A 34 -27.59 9.77 0.24
C ASP A 34 -26.71 8.58 -0.18
N GLY A 35 -25.45 8.53 0.23
CA GLY A 35 -24.60 7.36 -0.03
C GLY A 35 -23.52 7.11 1.01
N VAL A 36 -23.23 5.83 1.29
CA VAL A 36 -22.00 5.44 1.98
C VAL A 36 -20.86 5.53 0.97
N ALA A 37 -19.85 6.36 1.24
CA ALA A 37 -18.62 6.37 0.48
C ALA A 37 -17.62 5.38 1.09
N HIS A 38 -16.97 4.59 0.23
CA HIS A 38 -15.91 3.68 0.64
C HIS A 38 -14.56 4.34 0.41
N LEU A 39 -13.75 4.49 1.45
CA LEU A 39 -12.38 4.97 1.40
C LEU A 39 -11.40 3.80 1.44
N ALA A 40 -10.27 3.94 0.74
CA ALA A 40 -9.15 3.00 0.80
C ALA A 40 -7.82 3.74 0.93
N SER A 41 -6.93 3.23 1.78
CA SER A 41 -5.56 3.76 1.89
C SER A 41 -4.71 3.33 0.69
N ALA A 42 -3.89 4.25 0.19
CA ALA A 42 -2.95 3.96 -0.90
C ALA A 42 -1.50 4.33 -0.61
N TYR A 43 -1.28 5.35 0.23
CA TYR A 43 0.04 5.83 0.59
C TYR A 43 0.20 5.86 2.11
N THR A 44 1.41 5.53 2.55
CA THR A 44 1.85 5.81 3.92
C THR A 44 2.42 7.22 3.95
N VAL A 45 2.17 7.91 5.05
CA VAL A 45 2.61 9.27 5.31
C VAL A 45 3.42 9.26 6.60
N VAL A 46 4.67 9.71 6.52
CA VAL A 46 5.58 9.83 7.68
C VAL A 46 5.96 11.29 7.85
N VAL A 47 5.74 11.83 9.04
CA VAL A 47 6.18 13.18 9.43
C VAL A 47 7.33 13.05 10.42
N TYR A 48 8.47 13.67 10.11
CA TYR A 48 9.68 13.61 10.93
C TYR A 48 9.67 14.74 11.98
N LEU A 49 9.74 14.40 13.27
CA LEU A 49 9.47 15.36 14.35
C LEU A 49 10.70 15.92 15.05
N ASN A 50 11.89 15.38 14.80
CA ASN A 50 13.13 15.88 15.41
C ASN A 50 14.38 15.80 14.52
N GLY A 51 14.20 15.52 13.22
CA GLY A 51 15.21 15.66 12.18
C GLY A 51 16.61 15.18 12.57
N ASP A 52 17.58 16.08 12.50
CA ASP A 52 18.99 15.76 12.72
C ASP A 52 19.40 15.59 14.19
N ALA A 53 18.47 15.74 15.15
CA ALA A 53 18.75 15.58 16.57
C ALA A 53 19.09 14.14 16.97
N HIS A 54 18.87 13.17 16.09
CA HIS A 54 19.22 11.76 16.28
C HIS A 54 20.19 11.27 15.20
N GLU A 55 20.92 10.20 15.52
CA GLU A 55 21.78 9.49 14.58
C GLU A 55 21.08 8.23 14.05
N GLY A 56 21.35 7.86 12.79
CA GLY A 56 20.65 6.74 12.16
C GLY A 56 19.16 7.00 11.96
N GLY A 57 18.33 5.97 12.10
CA GLY A 57 16.87 6.11 12.08
C GLY A 57 16.24 6.28 10.69
N ALA A 58 17.01 6.27 9.60
CA ALA A 58 16.48 6.58 8.26
C ALA A 58 15.37 5.60 7.82
N THR A 59 14.40 6.10 7.06
CA THR A 59 13.44 5.25 6.33
C THR A 59 14.14 4.71 5.10
N THR A 60 14.32 3.40 5.03
CA THR A 60 15.08 2.75 3.96
C THR A 60 14.16 1.87 3.13
N PHE A 61 14.31 1.93 1.81
CA PHE A 61 13.48 1.22 0.85
C PHE A 61 14.28 0.20 0.05
N TYR A 62 13.61 -0.87 -0.31
CA TYR A 62 14.21 -2.00 -0.97
C TYR A 62 13.40 -2.48 -2.16
N ARG A 63 14.07 -3.04 -3.17
CA ARG A 63 13.44 -3.83 -4.23
C ARG A 63 14.04 -5.24 -4.27
N PRO A 64 13.26 -6.26 -4.68
CA PRO A 64 13.80 -7.60 -4.88
C PRO A 64 14.92 -7.57 -5.93
N ILE A 65 16.01 -8.30 -5.68
CA ILE A 65 17.01 -8.55 -6.72
C ILE A 65 16.42 -9.63 -7.64
N GLN A 66 16.19 -9.30 -8.91
CA GLN A 66 15.77 -10.28 -9.90
C GLN A 66 17.02 -11.02 -10.40
N ASP A 67 17.26 -12.23 -9.89
CA ASP A 67 18.17 -13.16 -10.54
C ASP A 67 17.41 -13.77 -11.74
N GLY A 68 17.99 -13.65 -12.93
CA GLY A 68 17.41 -14.21 -14.15
C GLY A 68 17.14 -15.71 -14.01
N ASP A 69 15.93 -16.11 -14.37
CA ASP A 69 15.38 -17.48 -14.41
C ASP A 69 15.40 -18.33 -13.12
N GLY A 70 14.20 -18.56 -12.58
CA GLY A 70 13.85 -19.85 -11.97
C GLY A 70 13.77 -19.94 -10.44
N ASP A 71 14.25 -18.95 -9.69
CA ASP A 71 14.31 -19.10 -8.22
C ASP A 71 12.93 -18.87 -7.57
N GLN A 72 12.35 -19.92 -6.98
CA GLN A 72 11.02 -19.87 -6.36
C GLN A 72 11.01 -18.92 -5.16
N LYS A 73 10.20 -17.86 -5.25
CA LYS A 73 9.93 -16.93 -4.15
C LYS A 73 9.31 -17.69 -2.97
N SER A 74 10.03 -17.83 -1.87
CA SER A 74 9.48 -18.37 -0.62
C SER A 74 9.29 -17.26 0.42
N THR A 75 8.25 -17.33 1.24
CA THR A 75 8.06 -16.41 2.37
C THR A 75 9.05 -16.75 3.48
N SER A 76 9.74 -15.74 4.02
CA SER A 76 10.66 -15.99 5.14
C SER A 76 9.93 -16.53 6.36
N ARG A 77 10.58 -17.40 7.14
CA ARG A 77 10.05 -17.94 8.40
C ARG A 77 9.79 -16.88 9.49
N ARG A 78 10.29 -15.65 9.32
CA ARG A 78 10.12 -14.52 10.26
C ARG A 78 9.08 -13.48 9.83
N GLY A 79 8.32 -13.73 8.76
CA GLY A 79 7.25 -12.84 8.31
C GLY A 79 7.49 -12.24 6.91
N LYS A 80 6.76 -11.16 6.60
CA LYS A 80 6.42 -10.60 5.27
C LYS A 80 7.56 -10.18 4.32
N THR A 81 8.77 -10.67 4.50
CA THR A 81 9.89 -10.56 3.55
C THR A 81 10.04 -11.86 2.76
N TRP A 82 10.35 -11.76 1.47
CA TRP A 82 10.67 -12.92 0.63
C TRP A 82 12.11 -13.36 0.86
N ALA A 83 12.38 -14.67 0.76
CA ALA A 83 13.72 -15.24 0.72
C ALA A 83 13.94 -16.00 -0.62
N VAL A 84 15.14 -15.85 -1.16
CA VAL A 84 15.69 -16.29 -2.47
C VAL A 84 17.14 -16.79 -2.20
N GLY A 85 17.61 -17.87 -2.80
CA GLY A 85 19.03 -18.28 -2.65
C GLY A 85 19.56 -18.60 -1.23
N ASN A 86 18.77 -19.18 -0.32
CA ASN A 86 19.22 -19.82 0.95
C ASN A 86 20.19 -19.03 1.85
N GLY A 87 20.22 -17.69 1.76
CA GLY A 87 21.11 -16.84 2.57
C GLY A 87 22.52 -16.63 2.01
N ALA A 88 22.82 -17.11 0.80
CA ALA A 88 24.12 -16.90 0.14
C ALA A 88 24.23 -15.54 -0.57
N LYS A 89 23.11 -14.88 -0.87
CA LYS A 89 23.04 -13.57 -1.53
C LYS A 89 22.02 -12.65 -0.86
N PRO A 90 22.20 -11.33 -0.91
CA PRO A 90 21.17 -10.39 -0.50
C PRO A 90 19.93 -10.56 -1.40
N LEU A 91 18.77 -10.67 -0.77
CA LEU A 91 17.46 -10.91 -1.38
C LEU A 91 16.86 -9.66 -2.01
N PHE A 92 17.34 -8.53 -1.51
CA PHE A 92 16.84 -7.22 -1.78
C PHE A 92 18.03 -6.27 -1.87
N GLU A 93 17.95 -5.34 -2.81
CA GLU A 93 18.87 -4.21 -2.86
C GLU A 93 18.19 -2.96 -2.31
N ARG A 94 18.99 -2.12 -1.64
CA ARG A 94 18.53 -0.82 -1.14
C ARG A 94 18.42 0.14 -2.32
N VAL A 95 17.23 0.67 -2.55
CA VAL A 95 16.96 1.60 -3.66
C VAL A 95 16.93 3.06 -3.23
N ALA A 96 16.55 3.32 -1.97
CA ALA A 96 16.48 4.68 -1.44
C ALA A 96 16.64 4.68 0.08
N ARG A 97 17.08 5.81 0.62
CA ARG A 97 17.22 6.06 2.06
C ARG A 97 16.88 7.52 2.34
N VAL A 98 15.93 7.73 3.25
CA VAL A 98 15.42 9.06 3.61
C VAL A 98 15.65 9.28 5.10
N ARG A 99 16.50 10.25 5.46
CA ARG A 99 16.72 10.63 6.87
C ARG A 99 15.50 11.40 7.40
N GLY A 100 15.05 12.38 6.63
CA GLY A 100 13.99 13.34 6.98
C GLY A 100 14.48 14.39 7.97
N GLY A 101 14.39 15.67 7.60
CA GLY A 101 14.60 16.81 8.49
C GLY A 101 13.39 17.08 9.38
N LEU A 102 13.51 18.05 10.29
CA LEU A 102 12.40 18.45 11.16
C LEU A 102 11.26 19.04 10.31
N GLY A 103 10.07 18.45 10.41
CA GLY A 103 8.87 18.90 9.69
C GLY A 103 8.74 18.31 8.28
N ASP A 104 9.76 17.60 7.79
CA ASP A 104 9.67 16.91 6.50
C ASP A 104 8.55 15.87 6.52
N VAL A 105 7.91 15.70 5.36
CA VAL A 105 6.86 14.71 5.17
C VAL A 105 7.21 13.80 4.00
N LEU A 106 7.27 12.50 4.26
CA LEU A 106 7.51 11.46 3.27
C LEU A 106 6.21 10.73 2.95
N PHE A 107 5.89 10.66 1.66
CA PHE A 107 4.79 9.88 1.11
C PHE A 107 5.36 8.72 0.30
N PHE A 108 4.84 7.50 0.49
CA PHE A 108 5.20 6.36 -0.34
C PHE A 108 4.04 5.36 -0.49
N PRO A 109 3.92 4.69 -1.64
CA PRO A 109 2.81 3.78 -1.90
C PRO A 109 2.91 2.49 -1.07
N HIS A 110 1.78 2.01 -0.56
CA HIS A 110 1.68 0.72 0.15
C HIS A 110 0.57 -0.20 -0.36
N ARG A 111 -0.36 0.29 -1.19
CA ARG A 111 -1.47 -0.53 -1.68
C ARG A 111 -1.00 -1.48 -2.77
N VAL A 112 -1.47 -2.72 -2.68
CA VAL A 112 -1.31 -3.74 -3.72
C VAL A 112 -2.58 -3.77 -4.56
N ALA A 113 -2.45 -3.87 -5.89
CA ALA A 113 -3.59 -4.21 -6.75
C ALA A 113 -4.20 -5.54 -6.29
N ARG A 114 -5.53 -5.62 -6.17
CA ARG A 114 -6.20 -6.87 -5.79
C ARG A 114 -6.32 -7.80 -7.00
N PRO A 115 -6.29 -9.13 -6.82
CA PRO A 115 -6.66 -10.06 -7.88
C PRO A 115 -8.03 -9.69 -8.46
N GLY A 116 -8.11 -9.51 -9.79
CA GLY A 116 -9.33 -9.10 -10.48
C GLY A 116 -9.51 -7.59 -10.68
N GLU A 117 -8.62 -6.74 -10.13
CA GLU A 117 -8.58 -5.32 -10.51
C GLU A 117 -8.00 -5.17 -11.92
N THR A 118 -8.82 -4.70 -12.86
CA THR A 118 -8.46 -4.52 -14.28
C THR A 118 -7.50 -3.36 -14.53
N ARG A 119 -7.29 -2.51 -13.53
CA ARG A 119 -6.24 -1.49 -13.55
C ARG A 119 -5.28 -1.78 -12.39
N PRO A 120 -4.03 -2.19 -12.66
CA PRO A 120 -3.03 -2.23 -11.60
C PRO A 120 -2.93 -0.83 -11.00
N PHE A 121 -2.79 -0.76 -9.67
CA PHE A 121 -2.33 0.48 -9.07
C PHE A 121 -0.98 0.83 -9.72
N PRO A 122 -0.73 2.09 -10.12
CA PRO A 122 0.41 2.44 -10.97
C PRO A 122 1.78 2.20 -10.32
N TYR A 123 1.80 1.81 -9.04
CA TYR A 123 3.02 1.62 -8.26
C TYR A 123 2.94 0.32 -7.46
N GLU A 124 4.07 -0.37 -7.35
CA GLU A 124 4.22 -1.53 -6.47
C GLU A 124 4.32 -1.09 -5.00
N PRO A 125 3.81 -1.89 -4.05
CA PRO A 125 4.03 -1.63 -2.63
C PRO A 125 5.54 -1.66 -2.33
N MET A 126 6.02 -0.69 -1.55
CA MET A 126 7.44 -0.59 -1.26
C MET A 126 7.80 -1.32 0.04
N LEU A 127 8.72 -2.28 -0.07
CA LEU A 127 9.35 -2.88 1.11
C LEU A 127 10.21 -1.82 1.77
N HIS A 128 9.97 -1.59 3.06
CA HIS A 128 10.67 -0.54 3.78
C HIS A 128 10.93 -0.91 5.23
N GLU A 129 11.88 -0.22 5.84
CA GLU A 129 12.23 -0.34 7.25
C GLU A 129 12.44 1.05 7.86
N GLY A 130 12.49 1.10 9.20
CA GLY A 130 13.11 2.19 9.93
C GLY A 130 14.47 1.72 10.45
N SER A 131 15.55 2.16 9.81
CA SER A 131 16.91 1.73 10.17
C SER A 131 17.23 2.05 11.63
N PRO A 132 18.19 1.34 12.25
CA PRO A 132 18.48 1.53 13.67
C PRO A 132 18.82 2.97 14.02
N VAL A 133 18.32 3.43 15.17
CA VAL A 133 18.70 4.71 15.79
C VAL A 133 19.97 4.50 16.60
N PHE A 134 20.89 5.45 16.54
CA PHE A 134 22.16 5.45 17.27
C PHE A 134 22.30 6.71 18.13
N GLY A 135 23.39 6.77 18.91
CA GLY A 135 23.69 7.91 19.78
C GLY A 135 22.81 7.96 21.03
N ALA A 136 22.67 9.15 21.62
CA ALA A 136 21.95 9.34 22.88
C ALA A 136 20.47 9.73 22.69
N ALA A 137 20.14 10.37 21.57
CA ALA A 137 18.83 10.96 21.35
C ALA A 137 17.87 10.00 20.62
N PRO A 138 16.60 9.89 21.06
CA PRO A 138 15.60 9.10 20.35
C PRO A 138 15.12 9.79 19.06
N LYS A 139 14.57 9.02 18.13
CA LYS A 139 13.84 9.51 16.95
C LYS A 139 12.34 9.54 17.21
N TYR A 140 11.66 10.59 16.74
CA TYR A 140 10.20 10.71 16.80
C TYR A 140 9.59 10.88 15.41
N ILE A 141 8.52 10.15 15.12
CA ILE A 141 7.73 10.32 13.89
C ILE A 141 6.24 10.26 14.19
N LEU A 142 5.46 10.98 13.38
CA LEU A 142 4.05 10.65 13.18
C LEU A 142 3.90 9.82 11.93
N ARG A 143 2.97 8.86 11.97
CA ARG A 143 2.58 8.07 10.81
C ARG A 143 1.06 8.05 10.67
N THR A 144 0.59 8.27 9.46
CA THR A 144 -0.79 8.04 9.04
C THR A 144 -0.79 7.50 7.60
N ASP A 145 -1.97 7.32 7.02
CA ASP A 145 -2.15 6.88 5.65
C ASP A 145 -3.01 7.90 4.88
N LEU A 146 -2.76 8.04 3.58
CA LEU A 146 -3.61 8.84 2.68
C LEU A 146 -4.75 7.97 2.14
N MET A 147 -5.98 8.38 2.44
CA MET A 147 -7.24 7.73 2.08
C MET A 147 -7.84 8.37 0.82
N PHE A 148 -8.29 7.52 -0.09
CA PHE A 148 -8.93 7.89 -1.35
C PHE A 148 -10.35 7.35 -1.37
N GLU A 149 -11.29 8.16 -1.88
CA GLU A 149 -12.63 7.68 -2.18
C GLU A 149 -12.57 6.69 -3.34
N THR A 150 -13.17 5.52 -3.12
CA THR A 150 -13.34 4.49 -4.13
C THR A 150 -14.78 4.53 -4.62
N ARG A 151 -14.97 4.89 -5.88
CA ARG A 151 -16.29 4.77 -6.50
C ARG A 151 -16.55 3.30 -6.78
N ARG A 152 -17.68 2.76 -6.30
CA ARG A 152 -18.20 1.52 -6.89
C ARG A 152 -18.47 1.81 -8.35
N ARG A 153 -17.98 0.95 -9.24
CA ARG A 153 -18.43 0.94 -10.62
C ARG A 153 -19.94 0.69 -10.55
N GLN A 154 -20.76 1.63 -11.00
CA GLN A 154 -22.15 1.30 -11.27
C GLN A 154 -22.09 0.18 -12.31
N GLU A 155 -22.56 -1.01 -11.94
CA GLU A 155 -22.97 -1.99 -12.93
C GLU A 155 -24.07 -1.29 -13.72
N THR A 156 -23.72 -0.79 -14.91
CA THR A 156 -24.73 -0.45 -15.90
C THR A 156 -25.47 -1.74 -16.16
N ALA A 157 -26.68 -1.86 -15.61
CA ALA A 157 -27.67 -2.82 -16.04
C ALA A 157 -28.05 -2.49 -17.50
N ALA A 158 -27.14 -2.80 -18.41
CA ALA A 158 -27.38 -2.76 -19.83
C ALA A 158 -27.79 -4.17 -20.25
N GLY A 159 -29.08 -4.34 -20.51
CA GLY A 159 -29.56 -5.36 -21.43
C GLY A 159 -30.44 -6.48 -20.85
N ASP A 160 -31.58 -6.14 -20.27
CA ASP A 160 -32.76 -7.03 -20.36
C ASP A 160 -33.89 -6.33 -21.12
N GLY A 161 -33.60 -6.00 -22.39
CA GLY A 161 -34.54 -5.46 -23.36
C GLY A 161 -34.79 -6.42 -24.53
N GLY A 162 -34.46 -7.71 -24.35
CA GLY A 162 -34.29 -8.67 -25.44
C GLY A 162 -35.26 -9.84 -25.42
N ARG A 163 -36.56 -9.64 -25.13
CA ARG A 163 -37.58 -10.68 -25.40
C ARG A 163 -39.01 -10.15 -25.32
N ARG A 164 -39.56 -9.74 -26.47
CA ARG A 164 -40.99 -9.88 -26.86
C ARG A 164 -41.29 -8.99 -28.07
N ARG A 165 -41.05 -9.52 -29.27
CA ARG A 165 -41.84 -9.22 -30.50
C ARG A 165 -41.35 -10.10 -31.64
N ARG A 166 -41.90 -11.31 -31.70
CA ARG A 166 -42.09 -12.08 -32.94
C ARG A 166 -43.01 -13.26 -32.63
N GLN A 167 -44.30 -13.03 -32.81
CA GLN A 167 -45.28 -14.03 -33.22
C GLN A 167 -46.54 -13.27 -33.60
N GLU A 168 -46.56 -12.82 -34.85
CA GLU A 168 -47.75 -12.55 -35.64
C GLU A 168 -47.29 -12.57 -37.10
N THR A 169 -48.12 -13.12 -37.98
CA THR A 169 -47.88 -13.51 -39.39
C THR A 169 -47.30 -14.92 -39.61
N ALA A 170 -48.18 -15.92 -39.58
CA ALA A 170 -48.27 -16.98 -40.60
C ALA A 170 -49.41 -17.96 -40.24
N ALA A 171 -50.64 -17.62 -40.63
CA ALA A 171 -51.72 -18.60 -40.85
C ALA A 171 -52.77 -17.94 -41.74
N GLY A 172 -52.63 -18.18 -43.04
CA GLY A 172 -53.51 -17.69 -44.10
C GLY A 172 -53.01 -18.28 -45.41
N ASP A 173 -53.35 -19.54 -45.63
CA ASP A 173 -53.65 -20.15 -46.94
C ASP A 173 -54.02 -21.62 -46.72
N GLY A 174 -55.26 -21.96 -47.08
CA GLY A 174 -55.87 -23.30 -46.95
C GLY A 174 -57.36 -23.22 -46.65
#